data_AF-A0A519CU10-F1
#
_entry.id   AF-A0A519CU10-F1
#
_cell.length_a   1.000
_cell.length_b   1.000
_cell.length_c   1.000
_cell.angle_alpha   90.00
_cell.angle_beta   90.00
_cell.angle_gamma   90.00
#
_symmetry.space_group_name_H-M   'P 1'
#
loop_
_entity.id
_entity.type
_entity.pdbx_description
1 polymer ?
#
loop_
_entity_poly.entity_id
_entity_poly.type
_entity_poly.pdbx_seq_one_letter_code
_entity_poly.pdbx_strand_id
1 'polypeptide(L)'
;MGVSGYYQTSESIGQFDSAVEDDLFGKGSTSSEALDSDGDGLADSLEETQYGTDPFDEDTDKDGMSDGWEVEHGLNPLDNGESEDLVTDPGQAETEDASEKNETESWPDPNQGPNGDPDGDGLTNQAEADLGTDPQRSDSDNDGLGDRWESLYTTTVQTPGGTVTLFDPLSGNWDCLLLDQAMEDALSERFDGENGNANWEDLANPAGTHSCDMVLDTDDDGLANFEEEQFGTNPTARDSDFDLIDDIVEVSNTSVSLFIGTGEDCNIPLLDPIVRAAPFMAMERTWFLQDMDNDGLNNGPSDWDTDGDGMPDGFEYCYSHQNEHPQHNDLETLDPANASDGYGDWDDCIDFRLNQFHLSLEN
;
A
#
# COMPACT_ATOMS: atom_id res chain seq x y z
N MET A 1 2.49 65.72 -10.71
CA MET A 1 3.49 66.51 -11.48
C MET A 1 4.36 67.27 -10.49
N GLY A 2 5.63 66.90 -10.38
CA GLY A 2 6.61 67.45 -9.42
C GLY A 2 7.85 66.55 -9.46
N VAL A 3 8.68 66.74 -10.48
CA VAL A 3 10.01 67.39 -10.39
C VAL A 3 11.03 66.54 -9.62
N SER A 4 11.79 65.80 -10.43
CA SER A 4 13.07 65.16 -10.10
C SER A 4 14.13 66.21 -9.78
N GLY A 5 14.91 65.98 -8.72
CA GLY A 5 16.10 66.76 -8.37
C GLY A 5 17.04 65.95 -7.49
N TYR A 6 18.22 65.65 -8.04
CA TYR A 6 19.38 65.01 -7.41
C TYR A 6 19.89 65.77 -6.18
N TYR A 7 20.32 65.05 -5.14
CA TYR A 7 21.42 65.47 -4.27
C TYR A 7 22.30 64.27 -3.87
N GLN A 8 23.60 64.44 -4.13
CA GLN A 8 24.70 63.60 -3.65
C GLN A 8 24.88 63.78 -2.13
N THR A 9 25.23 62.71 -1.42
CA THR A 9 26.00 62.82 -0.17
C THR A 9 27.40 62.29 -0.40
N SER A 10 28.35 63.18 -0.10
CA SER A 10 29.79 63.05 -0.13
C SER A 10 30.33 62.03 0.87
N GLU A 11 31.41 61.38 0.44
CA GLU A 11 32.57 60.84 1.18
C GLU A 11 32.52 60.77 2.71
N SER A 12 32.63 59.55 3.24
CA SER A 12 33.78 59.10 4.06
C SER A 12 33.34 57.95 4.95
N ILE A 13 33.84 56.74 4.66
CA ILE A 13 34.22 55.67 5.61
C ILE A 13 34.62 54.45 4.77
N GLY A 14 35.83 53.97 4.99
CA GLY A 14 36.20 52.56 4.79
C GLY A 14 36.44 52.13 3.35
N GLN A 15 37.72 51.98 3.00
CA GLN A 15 38.15 51.01 2.00
C GLN A 15 37.65 49.63 2.45
N PHE A 16 36.63 49.10 1.76
CA PHE A 16 36.42 47.67 1.70
C PHE A 16 36.81 47.27 0.29
N ASP A 17 38.03 46.73 0.16
CA ASP A 17 38.37 45.93 -1.02
C ASP A 17 37.34 44.82 -1.13
N SER A 18 36.83 44.59 -2.35
CA SER A 18 35.98 43.46 -2.65
C SER A 18 36.75 42.17 -2.34
N ALA A 19 36.26 41.35 -1.41
CA ALA A 19 36.69 39.97 -1.26
C ALA A 19 36.02 39.07 -2.32
N VAL A 20 36.08 39.48 -3.58
CA VAL A 20 36.07 38.51 -4.69
C VAL A 20 37.53 38.15 -4.93
N GLU A 21 37.79 36.85 -4.85
CA GLU A 21 39.11 36.20 -4.86
C GLU A 21 39.81 36.13 -3.49
N ASP A 22 39.17 35.46 -2.53
CA ASP A 22 39.93 34.58 -1.65
C ASP A 22 39.73 33.14 -2.15
N ASP A 23 40.75 32.67 -2.83
CA ASP A 23 40.92 31.31 -3.33
C ASP A 23 41.03 30.36 -2.13
N LEU A 24 39.88 29.96 -1.58
CA LEU A 24 39.78 29.02 -0.46
C LEU A 24 39.98 27.55 -0.92
N PHE A 25 40.82 27.31 -1.92
CA PHE A 25 41.40 25.99 -2.19
C PHE A 25 42.72 25.86 -1.45
N GLY A 26 42.64 25.50 -0.16
CA GLY A 26 43.81 25.40 0.70
C GLY A 26 43.63 24.58 1.96
N LYS A 27 43.38 23.27 1.80
CA LYS A 27 43.37 22.21 2.84
C LYS A 27 42.23 22.23 3.86
N GLY A 28 41.09 21.67 3.46
CA GLY A 28 40.53 20.56 4.22
C GLY A 28 41.02 19.27 3.54
N SER A 29 42.06 18.65 4.08
CA SER A 29 42.23 17.21 3.85
C SER A 29 40.91 16.58 4.22
N THR A 30 40.37 15.70 3.37
CA THR A 30 39.49 14.57 3.70
C THR A 30 38.70 14.77 4.99
N SER A 31 37.35 14.79 4.90
CA SER A 31 36.50 14.22 5.95
C SER A 31 37.36 13.22 6.71
N SER A 32 37.73 13.52 7.98
CA SER A 32 38.20 12.41 8.79
C SER A 32 37.03 11.46 8.69
N GLU A 33 37.24 10.28 8.11
CA GLU A 33 36.37 9.14 8.37
C GLU A 33 36.07 9.28 9.86
N ALA A 34 34.84 9.73 10.17
CA ALA A 34 34.47 9.91 11.54
C ALA A 34 34.65 8.51 12.11
N LEU A 35 35.33 8.42 13.26
CA LEU A 35 35.54 7.11 13.86
C LEU A 35 34.14 6.50 14.01
N ASP A 36 34.00 5.28 13.51
CA ASP A 36 32.81 4.44 13.49
C ASP A 36 33.37 3.07 13.87
N SER A 37 33.27 2.77 15.17
CA SER A 37 34.10 1.78 15.85
C SER A 37 33.49 0.37 15.77
N ASP A 38 32.18 0.24 15.64
CA ASP A 38 31.43 -1.00 15.36
C ASP A 38 31.04 -1.16 13.89
N GLY A 39 30.94 -0.08 13.11
CA GLY A 39 30.75 -0.12 11.67
C GLY A 39 29.29 -0.14 11.24
N ASP A 40 28.38 0.36 12.07
CA ASP A 40 26.94 0.41 11.81
C ASP A 40 26.52 1.61 10.92
N GLY A 41 27.45 2.53 10.64
CA GLY A 41 27.24 3.72 9.83
C GLY A 41 26.96 5.00 10.63
N LEU A 42 26.84 4.91 11.95
CA LEU A 42 26.78 6.03 12.88
C LEU A 42 28.20 6.37 13.37
N ALA A 43 28.50 7.67 13.47
CA ALA A 43 29.84 8.06 13.92
C ALA A 43 29.91 8.07 15.45
N ASP A 44 30.99 7.54 16.06
CA ASP A 44 31.27 7.52 17.51
C ASP A 44 30.97 8.87 18.20
N SER A 45 31.27 9.98 17.51
CA SER A 45 31.01 11.31 18.05
C SER A 45 29.53 11.68 18.14
N LEU A 46 28.69 11.21 17.22
CA LEU A 46 27.24 11.40 17.22
C LEU A 46 26.57 10.46 18.22
N GLU A 47 27.02 9.21 18.26
CA GLU A 47 26.60 8.21 19.25
C GLU A 47 26.75 8.75 20.68
N GLU A 48 27.96 9.17 21.07
CA GLU A 48 28.20 9.66 22.44
C GLU A 48 27.50 11.00 22.76
N THR A 49 27.30 11.88 21.77
CA THR A 49 26.90 13.28 22.04
C THR A 49 25.43 13.59 21.73
N GLN A 50 24.81 12.85 20.82
CA GLN A 50 23.47 13.15 20.33
C GLN A 50 22.49 12.00 20.61
N TYR A 51 22.85 10.77 20.28
CA TYR A 51 21.92 9.63 20.31
C TYR A 51 22.00 8.81 21.59
N GLY A 52 23.16 8.77 22.24
CA GLY A 52 23.35 8.05 23.51
C GLY A 52 23.58 6.55 23.38
N THR A 53 23.92 6.09 22.17
CA THR A 53 24.27 4.71 21.81
C THR A 53 25.71 4.37 22.22
N ASP A 54 26.07 3.08 22.24
CA ASP A 54 27.42 2.60 22.56
C ASP A 54 28.27 2.47 21.28
N PRO A 55 29.34 3.25 21.08
CA PRO A 55 30.17 3.22 19.87
C PRO A 55 30.90 1.90 19.55
N PHE A 56 30.62 0.84 20.29
CA PHE A 56 31.23 -0.47 20.09
C PHE A 56 30.18 -1.59 20.02
N ASP A 57 28.89 -1.25 19.96
CA ASP A 57 27.75 -2.15 19.90
C ASP A 57 26.84 -1.67 18.77
N GLU A 58 26.82 -2.39 17.64
CA GLU A 58 26.08 -2.00 16.42
C GLU A 58 24.55 -1.88 16.63
N ASP A 59 24.05 -2.38 17.74
CA ASP A 59 22.64 -2.46 18.15
C ASP A 59 22.62 -2.30 19.69
N THR A 60 22.44 -1.07 20.16
CA THR A 60 22.61 -0.72 21.57
C THR A 60 21.51 -1.34 22.44
N ASP A 61 20.28 -1.39 21.95
CA ASP A 61 19.09 -1.80 22.72
C ASP A 61 18.68 -3.27 22.51
N LYS A 62 19.28 -3.94 21.52
CA LYS A 62 19.31 -5.38 21.27
C LYS A 62 18.03 -5.92 20.70
N ASP A 63 17.43 -5.13 19.83
CA ASP A 63 16.16 -5.42 19.20
C ASP A 63 16.29 -6.05 17.81
N GLY A 64 17.50 -6.00 17.22
CA GLY A 64 17.83 -6.56 15.92
C GLY A 64 18.03 -5.54 14.80
N MET A 65 17.71 -4.26 15.04
CA MET A 65 18.01 -3.14 14.16
C MET A 65 19.32 -2.48 14.60
N SER A 66 20.08 -1.92 13.65
CA SER A 66 21.33 -1.24 13.99
C SER A 66 21.10 0.23 14.30
N ASP A 67 21.81 0.78 15.28
CA ASP A 67 21.63 2.16 15.73
C ASP A 67 21.74 3.17 14.57
N GLY A 68 22.71 2.96 13.67
CA GLY A 68 22.90 3.79 12.48
C GLY A 68 21.74 3.76 11.49
N TRP A 69 21.12 2.61 11.27
CA TRP A 69 19.96 2.48 10.37
C TRP A 69 18.73 3.16 10.96
N GLU A 70 18.46 2.94 12.25
CA GLU A 70 17.35 3.58 12.95
C GLU A 70 17.48 5.11 12.92
N VAL A 71 18.68 5.63 13.20
CA VAL A 71 18.95 7.07 13.15
C VAL A 71 18.79 7.64 11.74
N GLU A 72 19.20 6.91 10.71
CA GLU A 72 19.05 7.33 9.31
C GLU A 72 17.58 7.49 8.92
N HIS A 73 16.71 6.60 9.43
CA HIS A 73 15.27 6.58 9.16
C HIS A 73 14.43 7.32 10.21
N GLY A 74 15.08 8.03 11.14
CA GLY A 74 14.39 8.86 12.13
C GLY A 74 13.72 8.08 13.26
N LEU A 75 14.07 6.81 13.43
CA LEU A 75 13.70 5.96 14.55
C LEU A 75 14.57 6.24 15.78
N ASN A 76 14.24 5.60 16.90
CA ASN A 76 14.94 5.78 18.17
C ASN A 76 15.83 4.56 18.50
N PRO A 77 17.17 4.67 18.41
CA PRO A 77 18.12 3.54 18.60
C PRO A 77 18.28 3.08 20.05
N LEU A 78 17.32 3.43 20.91
CA LEU A 78 17.28 3.07 22.32
C LEU A 78 15.90 2.52 22.70
N ASP A 79 15.03 2.30 21.72
CA ASP A 79 13.68 1.80 21.85
C ASP A 79 13.53 0.40 21.26
N ASN A 80 13.79 -0.61 22.09
CA ASN A 80 13.66 -2.00 21.69
C ASN A 80 12.20 -2.49 21.49
N GLY A 81 11.21 -1.58 21.49
CA GLY A 81 9.79 -1.86 21.33
C GLY A 81 9.14 -2.59 22.50
N GLU A 82 9.88 -2.94 23.54
CA GLU A 82 9.34 -3.51 24.76
C GLU A 82 9.03 -2.38 25.73
N SER A 83 7.76 -2.23 26.13
CA SER A 83 7.46 -1.40 27.29
C SER A 83 8.22 -1.98 28.47
N GLU A 84 9.20 -1.25 29.03
CA GLU A 84 9.80 -1.64 30.30
C GLU A 84 8.66 -1.71 31.32
N ASP A 85 8.13 -2.92 31.52
CA ASP A 85 7.07 -3.19 32.46
C ASP A 85 7.66 -2.96 33.84
N LEU A 86 7.59 -1.70 34.27
CA LEU A 86 8.07 -1.22 35.53
C LEU A 86 7.51 -2.18 36.57
N VAL A 87 8.42 -2.92 37.20
CA VAL A 87 8.20 -3.87 38.29
C VAL A 87 7.71 -3.17 39.57
N THR A 88 6.94 -2.09 39.42
CA THR A 88 6.31 -1.32 40.49
C THR A 88 4.97 -1.96 40.79
N ASP A 89 5.03 -2.90 41.74
CA ASP A 89 3.90 -3.39 42.52
C ASP A 89 2.82 -2.29 42.70
N PRO A 90 1.58 -2.49 42.16
CA PRO A 90 0.49 -1.51 42.27
C PRO A 90 0.04 -1.25 43.73
N GLY A 91 0.65 -1.91 44.73
CA GLY A 91 0.42 -1.68 46.15
C GLY A 91 1.06 -0.42 46.76
N GLN A 92 1.81 0.42 46.02
CA GLN A 92 2.49 1.59 46.59
C GLN A 92 2.14 2.98 46.02
N ALA A 93 1.04 3.13 45.28
CA ALA A 93 0.56 4.45 44.89
C ALA A 93 -0.62 4.90 45.78
N GLU A 94 -0.33 5.43 46.98
CA GLU A 94 -1.29 6.31 47.67
C GLU A 94 -1.21 7.72 47.06
N THR A 95 -1.96 7.96 45.98
CA THR A 95 -2.30 9.33 45.56
C THR A 95 -3.72 9.39 45.03
N GLU A 96 -4.61 9.98 45.83
CA GLU A 96 -5.93 10.46 45.41
C GLU A 96 -5.79 11.66 44.46
N ASP A 97 -5.38 11.43 43.21
CA ASP A 97 -5.53 12.41 42.12
C ASP A 97 -5.31 11.74 40.74
N ALA A 98 -6.26 10.90 40.33
CA ALA A 98 -6.33 10.43 38.94
C ALA A 98 -6.90 11.56 38.08
N SER A 99 -6.06 12.57 37.81
CA SER A 99 -6.21 13.31 36.57
C SER A 99 -5.82 12.36 35.44
N GLU A 100 -6.75 12.10 34.52
CA GLU A 100 -6.48 11.44 33.25
C GLU A 100 -5.34 12.22 32.57
N LYS A 101 -4.11 11.74 32.76
CA LYS A 101 -3.01 12.12 31.90
C LYS A 101 -3.28 11.40 30.59
N ASN A 102 -3.28 12.18 29.52
CA ASN A 102 -3.30 11.70 28.15
C ASN A 102 -2.36 10.49 28.04
N GLU A 103 -2.89 9.32 27.68
CA GLU A 103 -2.12 8.08 27.55
C GLU A 103 -1.24 8.06 26.29
N THR A 104 -1.07 9.21 25.62
CA THR A 104 -0.25 9.40 24.42
C THR A 104 1.25 9.51 24.69
N GLU A 105 1.70 9.22 25.91
CA GLU A 105 3.13 9.15 26.24
C GLU A 105 3.37 7.85 27.01
N SER A 106 3.03 6.73 26.37
CA SER A 106 3.78 5.51 26.65
C SER A 106 5.22 5.82 26.23
N TRP A 107 6.11 5.86 27.21
CA TRP A 107 7.55 5.84 27.00
C TRP A 107 7.94 4.40 27.33
N PRO A 108 8.47 3.61 26.38
CA PRO A 108 8.86 3.95 25.01
C PRO A 108 7.69 4.15 24.01
N ASP A 109 7.94 4.83 22.89
CA ASP A 109 6.94 5.11 21.85
C ASP A 109 6.73 3.85 21.03
N PRO A 110 5.53 3.23 21.06
CA PRO A 110 5.30 1.93 20.44
C PRO A 110 5.56 1.89 18.93
N ASN A 111 5.65 3.04 18.26
CA ASN A 111 5.90 3.11 16.82
C ASN A 111 7.39 3.19 16.45
N GLN A 112 8.30 3.38 17.41
CA GLN A 112 9.71 3.62 17.10
C GLN A 112 10.58 2.35 17.12
N GLY A 113 10.18 1.35 17.92
CA GLY A 113 10.89 0.07 17.97
C GLY A 113 10.62 -0.83 16.76
N PRO A 114 11.10 -2.07 16.76
CA PRO A 114 11.20 -2.91 15.55
C PRO A 114 9.84 -3.39 15.05
N ASN A 115 8.84 -3.43 15.93
CA ASN A 115 7.46 -3.80 15.63
C ASN A 115 6.54 -2.59 15.40
N GLY A 116 7.10 -1.38 15.45
CA GLY A 116 6.37 -0.15 15.14
C GLY A 116 6.07 -0.04 13.66
N ASP A 117 5.06 0.77 13.33
CA ASP A 117 4.62 1.11 11.97
C ASP A 117 4.30 2.62 11.95
N PRO A 118 5.32 3.49 11.80
CA PRO A 118 5.18 4.94 11.93
C PRO A 118 4.31 5.58 10.84
N ASP A 119 4.35 5.06 9.63
CA ASP A 119 3.61 5.59 8.48
C ASP A 119 2.25 4.91 8.25
N GLY A 120 2.00 3.76 8.88
CA GLY A 120 0.73 3.05 8.90
C GLY A 120 0.47 2.25 7.62
N ASP A 121 1.50 1.87 6.88
CA ASP A 121 1.36 1.09 5.64
C ASP A 121 1.20 -0.43 5.90
N GLY A 122 1.45 -0.86 7.14
CA GLY A 122 1.33 -2.24 7.60
C GLY A 122 2.61 -3.08 7.51
N LEU A 123 3.75 -2.49 7.10
CA LEU A 123 5.07 -3.02 7.35
C LEU A 123 5.56 -2.55 8.72
N THR A 124 6.34 -3.40 9.39
CA THR A 124 7.00 -3.00 10.64
C THR A 124 8.38 -2.43 10.33
N ASN A 125 8.91 -1.54 11.17
CA ASN A 125 10.27 -0.99 11.03
C ASN A 125 11.32 -2.07 10.69
N GLN A 126 11.25 -3.25 11.34
CA GLN A 126 12.16 -4.36 11.05
C GLN A 126 11.97 -4.98 9.65
N ALA A 127 10.73 -5.07 9.16
CA ALA A 127 10.42 -5.59 7.83
C ALA A 127 10.89 -4.59 6.77
N GLU A 128 10.75 -3.30 7.02
CA GLU A 128 11.26 -2.25 6.16
C GLU A 128 12.77 -2.21 6.14
N ALA A 129 13.45 -2.44 7.27
CA ALA A 129 14.89 -2.62 7.31
C ALA A 129 15.36 -3.80 6.42
N ASP A 130 14.61 -4.90 6.41
CA ASP A 130 14.89 -6.06 5.56
C ASP A 130 14.64 -5.79 4.07
N LEU A 131 13.63 -4.98 3.74
CA LEU A 131 13.27 -4.57 2.38
C LEU A 131 14.13 -3.39 1.87
N GLY A 132 14.70 -2.60 2.77
CA GLY A 132 15.41 -1.35 2.49
C GLY A 132 14.50 -0.15 2.22
N THR A 133 13.22 -0.24 2.59
CA THR A 133 12.21 0.82 2.49
C THR A 133 12.33 1.82 3.65
N ASP A 134 11.59 2.93 3.57
CA ASP A 134 11.64 4.03 4.53
C ASP A 134 10.45 3.99 5.52
N PRO A 135 10.69 3.67 6.81
CA PRO A 135 9.66 3.59 7.87
C PRO A 135 8.79 4.79 8.14
N GLN A 136 9.10 5.91 7.51
CA GLN A 136 8.34 7.13 7.64
C GLN A 136 7.49 7.42 6.39
N ARG A 137 7.52 6.52 5.40
CA ARG A 137 6.95 6.73 4.08
C ARG A 137 6.42 5.42 3.50
N SER A 138 5.10 5.33 3.47
CA SER A 138 4.35 4.19 2.91
C SER A 138 4.61 3.87 1.44
N ASP A 139 5.31 4.75 0.72
CA ASP A 139 5.68 4.66 -0.70
C ASP A 139 7.09 5.24 -0.81
N SER A 140 8.09 4.37 -0.81
CA SER A 140 9.50 4.70 -0.70
C SER A 140 10.06 5.32 -1.98
N ASP A 141 9.62 4.86 -3.15
CA ASP A 141 10.11 5.31 -4.45
C ASP A 141 9.24 6.40 -5.12
N ASN A 142 8.12 6.75 -4.49
CA ASN A 142 7.11 7.77 -4.86
C ASN A 142 6.35 7.47 -6.15
N ASP A 143 6.21 6.21 -6.51
CA ASP A 143 5.58 5.84 -7.77
C ASP A 143 4.06 5.78 -7.73
N GLY A 144 3.50 5.87 -6.52
CA GLY A 144 2.08 5.86 -6.24
C GLY A 144 1.56 4.52 -5.74
N LEU A 145 2.40 3.49 -5.63
CA LEU A 145 2.14 2.22 -4.98
C LEU A 145 2.82 2.17 -3.61
N GLY A 146 2.23 1.41 -2.68
CA GLY A 146 2.73 1.27 -1.33
C GLY A 146 3.72 0.11 -1.17
N ASP A 147 4.71 0.33 -0.30
CA ASP A 147 5.84 -0.58 -0.09
C ASP A 147 5.36 -1.99 0.31
N ARG A 148 4.37 -2.06 1.22
CA ARG A 148 3.74 -3.33 1.61
C ARG A 148 3.19 -4.09 0.41
N TRP A 149 2.39 -3.44 -0.42
CA TRP A 149 1.68 -4.09 -1.53
C TRP A 149 2.67 -4.56 -2.58
N GLU A 150 3.65 -3.73 -2.92
CA GLU A 150 4.69 -4.08 -3.89
C GLU A 150 5.53 -5.27 -3.44
N SER A 151 5.91 -5.31 -2.16
CA SER A 151 6.70 -6.41 -1.59
C SER A 151 6.01 -7.78 -1.68
N LEU A 152 4.67 -7.82 -1.72
CA LEU A 152 3.88 -9.05 -1.85
C LEU A 152 3.83 -9.56 -3.30
N TYR A 153 3.85 -8.64 -4.27
CA TYR A 153 3.58 -8.95 -5.67
C TYR A 153 4.79 -8.81 -6.60
N THR A 154 5.98 -8.49 -6.06
CA THR A 154 7.23 -8.37 -6.82
C THR A 154 7.40 -9.49 -7.84
N THR A 155 7.45 -9.13 -9.12
CA THR A 155 7.53 -10.07 -10.24
C THR A 155 8.55 -9.63 -11.29
N THR A 156 8.95 -10.56 -12.16
CA THR A 156 9.95 -10.25 -13.20
C THR A 156 9.43 -10.53 -14.60
N VAL A 157 9.51 -9.53 -15.46
CA VAL A 157 9.05 -9.59 -16.86
C VAL A 157 10.25 -9.57 -17.80
N GLN A 158 10.25 -10.50 -18.77
CA GLN A 158 11.29 -10.59 -19.78
C GLN A 158 10.92 -9.74 -21.00
N THR A 159 11.64 -8.65 -21.23
CA THR A 159 11.46 -7.79 -22.40
C THR A 159 12.59 -8.01 -23.42
N PRO A 160 12.41 -7.61 -24.69
CA PRO A 160 13.50 -7.60 -25.67
C PRO A 160 14.71 -6.74 -25.26
N GLY A 161 14.51 -5.78 -24.35
CA GLY A 161 15.55 -4.88 -23.85
C GLY A 161 16.24 -5.35 -22.56
N GLY A 162 15.73 -6.39 -21.90
CA GLY A 162 16.25 -6.89 -20.63
C GLY A 162 15.15 -7.46 -19.72
N THR A 163 15.54 -7.95 -18.55
CA THR A 163 14.60 -8.28 -17.48
C THR A 163 14.25 -7.01 -16.72
N VAL A 164 12.96 -6.75 -16.55
CA VAL A 164 12.43 -5.68 -15.69
C VAL A 164 11.83 -6.37 -14.47
N THR A 165 12.14 -5.89 -13.27
CA THR A 165 11.46 -6.28 -12.03
C THR A 165 10.36 -5.26 -11.82
N LEU A 166 9.11 -5.70 -11.73
CA LEU A 166 7.96 -4.85 -11.41
C LEU A 166 7.64 -5.01 -9.92
N PHE A 167 7.09 -3.95 -9.33
CA PHE A 167 6.66 -3.90 -7.93
C PHE A 167 7.85 -4.14 -6.99
N ASP A 168 8.95 -3.45 -7.27
CA ASP A 168 10.08 -3.35 -6.37
C ASP A 168 9.90 -2.05 -5.58
N PRO A 169 9.65 -2.09 -4.25
CA PRO A 169 9.37 -0.89 -3.43
C PRO A 169 10.41 0.23 -3.52
N LEU A 170 11.59 -0.07 -4.05
CA LEU A 170 12.71 0.87 -4.19
C LEU A 170 12.88 1.38 -5.63
N SER A 171 12.02 0.97 -6.56
CA SER A 171 12.16 1.24 -7.99
C SER A 171 10.83 1.22 -8.76
N GLY A 172 10.18 2.39 -8.78
CA GLY A 172 8.94 2.64 -9.51
C GLY A 172 9.10 2.79 -11.03
N ASN A 173 10.13 2.18 -11.60
CA ASN A 173 10.28 1.97 -13.04
C ASN A 173 9.88 3.17 -13.94
N TRP A 174 10.32 4.38 -13.59
CA TRP A 174 9.96 5.63 -14.27
C TRP A 174 10.46 5.79 -15.72
N ASP A 175 11.40 4.95 -16.17
CA ASP A 175 11.94 4.92 -17.54
C ASP A 175 11.80 3.49 -18.12
N CYS A 176 10.61 2.92 -17.93
CA CYS A 176 10.34 1.52 -18.24
C CYS A 176 10.11 1.28 -19.74
N LEU A 177 10.71 0.20 -20.24
CA LEU A 177 10.63 -0.19 -21.64
C LEU A 177 9.26 -0.76 -22.06
N LEU A 178 8.38 -1.04 -21.08
CA LEU A 178 7.03 -1.56 -21.32
C LEU A 178 6.06 -0.46 -21.76
N LEU A 179 6.32 0.79 -21.38
CA LEU A 179 5.57 1.95 -21.80
C LEU A 179 6.13 2.46 -23.13
N ASP A 180 5.67 1.87 -24.23
CA ASP A 180 5.89 2.45 -25.55
C ASP A 180 4.86 3.56 -25.84
N GLN A 181 5.13 4.37 -26.86
CA GLN A 181 4.23 5.48 -27.21
C GLN A 181 2.79 5.03 -27.50
N ALA A 182 2.60 3.82 -28.03
CA ALA A 182 1.26 3.34 -28.34
C ALA A 182 0.51 2.96 -27.06
N MET A 183 1.21 2.43 -26.06
CA MET A 183 0.68 2.17 -24.74
C MET A 183 0.34 3.47 -24.01
N GLU A 184 1.26 4.44 -23.98
CA GLU A 184 1.00 5.76 -23.39
C GLU A 184 -0.22 6.44 -24.01
N ASP A 185 -0.34 6.41 -25.35
CA ASP A 185 -1.48 6.97 -26.05
C ASP A 185 -2.79 6.28 -25.60
N ALA A 186 -2.81 4.95 -25.50
CA ALA A 186 -3.97 4.18 -25.06
C ALA A 186 -4.35 4.46 -23.60
N LEU A 187 -3.36 4.52 -22.70
CA LEU A 187 -3.59 4.81 -21.28
C LEU A 187 -4.05 6.25 -21.08
N SER A 188 -3.55 7.20 -21.87
CA SER A 188 -4.03 8.59 -21.82
C SER A 188 -5.48 8.75 -22.28
N GLU A 189 -5.98 7.86 -23.15
CA GLU A 189 -7.40 7.80 -23.53
C GLU A 189 -8.26 7.13 -22.45
N ARG A 190 -7.73 6.16 -21.70
CA ARG A 190 -8.40 5.53 -20.56
C ARG A 190 -8.52 6.48 -19.36
N PHE A 191 -7.42 7.14 -19.03
CA PHE A 191 -7.29 8.04 -17.88
C PHE A 191 -7.50 9.51 -18.31
N ASP A 192 -8.71 9.81 -18.76
CA ASP A 192 -9.10 11.13 -19.26
C ASP A 192 -9.59 12.10 -18.17
N GLY A 193 -9.67 11.65 -16.91
CA GLY A 193 -10.23 12.41 -15.80
C GLY A 193 -11.77 12.54 -15.84
N GLU A 194 -12.45 11.84 -16.74
CA GLU A 194 -13.91 11.81 -16.85
C GLU A 194 -14.50 10.54 -16.22
N ASN A 195 -15.80 10.57 -15.93
CA ASN A 195 -16.57 9.42 -15.41
C ASN A 195 -16.03 8.72 -14.15
N GLY A 196 -15.15 9.38 -13.39
CA GLY A 196 -14.55 8.83 -12.17
C GLY A 196 -13.18 8.18 -12.38
N ASN A 197 -12.65 8.23 -13.62
CA ASN A 197 -11.31 7.78 -13.94
C ASN A 197 -10.27 8.81 -13.47
N ALA A 198 -9.06 8.33 -13.17
CA ALA A 198 -7.92 9.20 -12.93
C ALA A 198 -7.58 10.01 -14.21
N ASN A 199 -6.86 11.11 -14.03
CA ASN A 199 -6.34 11.91 -15.13
C ASN A 199 -4.88 11.53 -15.37
N TRP A 200 -4.52 11.23 -16.61
CA TRP A 200 -3.16 10.85 -17.02
C TRP A 200 -2.09 11.85 -16.60
N GLU A 201 -2.39 13.15 -16.61
CA GLU A 201 -1.43 14.18 -16.16
C GLU A 201 -1.18 14.12 -14.64
N ASP A 202 -2.15 13.66 -13.86
CA ASP A 202 -2.05 13.56 -12.40
C ASP A 202 -1.32 12.28 -11.96
N LEU A 203 -1.21 11.28 -12.84
CA LEU A 203 -0.44 10.04 -12.65
C LEU A 203 1.06 10.19 -13.02
N ALA A 204 1.49 11.37 -13.41
CA ALA A 204 2.88 11.63 -13.76
C ALA A 204 3.65 12.21 -12.56
N ASN A 205 4.95 11.90 -12.46
CA ASN A 205 5.82 12.63 -11.55
C ASN A 205 6.03 14.09 -12.03
N PRO A 206 6.73 14.94 -11.24
CA PRO A 206 7.02 16.32 -11.64
C PRO A 206 7.84 16.48 -12.94
N ALA A 207 8.47 15.41 -13.44
CA ALA A 207 9.18 15.40 -14.72
C ALA A 207 8.27 15.04 -15.92
N GLY A 208 7.01 14.64 -15.66
CA GLY A 208 6.04 14.26 -16.68
C GLY A 208 6.23 12.83 -17.19
N THR A 209 6.88 11.96 -16.41
CA THR A 209 7.01 10.52 -16.70
C THR A 209 6.11 9.71 -15.78
N HIS A 210 5.73 8.53 -16.23
CA HIS A 210 4.81 7.62 -15.53
C HIS A 210 5.57 6.36 -15.09
N SER A 211 5.27 5.86 -13.89
CA SER A 211 5.73 4.54 -13.45
C SER A 211 4.99 3.47 -14.24
N CYS A 212 5.72 2.49 -14.80
CA CYS A 212 5.06 1.33 -15.40
C CYS A 212 4.53 0.36 -14.36
N ASP A 213 5.01 0.44 -13.12
CA ASP A 213 4.50 -0.37 -12.02
C ASP A 213 3.14 0.17 -11.63
N MET A 214 2.93 1.49 -11.62
CA MET A 214 1.63 2.07 -11.28
C MET A 214 0.57 1.93 -12.40
N VAL A 215 0.90 2.29 -13.65
CA VAL A 215 -0.13 2.56 -14.69
C VAL A 215 -0.49 1.38 -15.59
N LEU A 216 0.29 0.31 -15.57
CA LEU A 216 0.00 -0.88 -16.38
C LEU A 216 -1.12 -1.70 -15.75
N ASP A 217 -1.69 -2.57 -16.59
CA ASP A 217 -2.65 -3.60 -16.24
C ASP A 217 -1.89 -4.91 -16.49
N THR A 218 -1.39 -5.53 -15.43
CA THR A 218 -0.32 -6.53 -15.51
C THR A 218 -0.85 -7.91 -15.88
N ASP A 219 -2.09 -8.20 -15.51
CA ASP A 219 -2.79 -9.46 -15.72
C ASP A 219 -3.88 -9.39 -16.82
N ASP A 220 -4.03 -8.22 -17.46
CA ASP A 220 -4.97 -7.93 -18.55
C ASP A 220 -6.44 -8.17 -18.14
N ASP A 221 -6.80 -7.92 -16.88
CA ASP A 221 -8.17 -8.04 -16.38
C ASP A 221 -9.02 -6.78 -16.67
N GLY A 222 -8.38 -5.63 -16.81
CA GLY A 222 -9.01 -4.34 -17.02
C GLY A 222 -8.85 -3.35 -15.87
N LEU A 223 -8.23 -3.70 -14.75
CA LEU A 223 -7.78 -2.83 -13.67
C LEU A 223 -6.31 -2.49 -13.87
N ALA A 224 -5.94 -1.23 -13.65
CA ALA A 224 -4.51 -0.89 -13.59
C ALA A 224 -3.98 -1.17 -12.19
N ASN A 225 -2.69 -1.44 -12.06
CA ASN A 225 -2.05 -1.84 -10.81
C ASN A 225 -2.34 -0.87 -9.63
N PHE A 226 -2.42 0.44 -9.87
CA PHE A 226 -2.81 1.42 -8.82
C PHE A 226 -4.29 1.37 -8.43
N GLU A 227 -5.17 0.90 -9.32
CA GLU A 227 -6.56 0.63 -9.01
C GLU A 227 -6.67 -0.67 -8.22
N GLU A 228 -5.86 -1.66 -8.57
CA GLU A 228 -5.77 -2.95 -7.87
C GLU A 228 -5.35 -2.77 -6.41
N GLU A 229 -4.29 -2.00 -6.15
CA GLU A 229 -3.88 -1.67 -4.78
C GLU A 229 -5.02 -1.04 -3.96
N GLN A 230 -5.78 -0.12 -4.56
CA GLN A 230 -6.93 0.52 -3.88
C GLN A 230 -8.03 -0.47 -3.51
N PHE A 231 -8.17 -1.56 -4.26
CA PHE A 231 -9.14 -2.63 -3.99
C PHE A 231 -8.53 -3.81 -3.22
N GLY A 232 -7.21 -3.80 -2.97
CA GLY A 232 -6.50 -4.87 -2.28
C GLY A 232 -6.17 -6.07 -3.16
N THR A 233 -6.41 -5.98 -4.47
CA THR A 233 -6.32 -7.11 -5.41
C THR A 233 -4.88 -7.43 -5.80
N ASN A 234 -4.72 -8.58 -6.45
CA ASN A 234 -3.47 -9.16 -6.89
C ASN A 234 -3.19 -8.80 -8.36
N PRO A 235 -2.15 -7.99 -8.63
CA PRO A 235 -1.81 -7.52 -9.98
C PRO A 235 -1.30 -8.58 -10.93
N THR A 236 -1.26 -9.83 -10.50
CA THR A 236 -0.80 -10.95 -11.32
C THR A 236 -1.90 -11.98 -11.58
N ALA A 237 -3.12 -11.74 -11.10
CA ALA A 237 -4.24 -12.66 -11.19
C ALA A 237 -5.57 -11.94 -11.37
N ARG A 238 -6.26 -12.26 -12.48
CA ARG A 238 -7.54 -11.64 -12.87
C ARG A 238 -8.69 -11.84 -11.88
N ASP A 239 -8.50 -12.74 -10.93
CA ASP A 239 -9.45 -13.21 -9.91
C ASP A 239 -8.56 -13.48 -8.69
N SER A 240 -8.58 -12.54 -7.76
CA SER A 240 -7.61 -12.43 -6.67
C SER A 240 -7.86 -13.42 -5.54
N ASP A 241 -9.13 -13.69 -5.25
CA ASP A 241 -9.57 -14.57 -4.17
C ASP A 241 -9.99 -15.98 -4.66
N PHE A 242 -10.01 -16.17 -5.98
CA PHE A 242 -10.36 -17.41 -6.66
C PHE A 242 -11.81 -17.82 -6.43
N ASP A 243 -12.73 -16.87 -6.43
CA ASP A 243 -14.17 -17.14 -6.29
C ASP A 243 -14.90 -17.33 -7.65
N LEU A 244 -14.18 -17.24 -8.78
CA LEU A 244 -14.68 -17.31 -10.17
C LEU A 244 -15.27 -16.01 -10.75
N ILE A 245 -15.18 -14.90 -10.04
CA ILE A 245 -15.45 -13.57 -10.56
C ILE A 245 -14.10 -12.89 -10.82
N ASP A 246 -13.97 -12.24 -11.99
CA ASP A 246 -12.79 -11.43 -12.24
C ASP A 246 -12.87 -10.13 -11.41
N ASP A 247 -11.77 -9.62 -10.87
CA ASP A 247 -11.74 -8.44 -9.97
C ASP A 247 -12.45 -7.22 -10.59
N ILE A 248 -12.20 -6.94 -11.88
CA ILE A 248 -12.88 -5.88 -12.64
C ILE A 248 -14.41 -5.99 -12.62
N VAL A 249 -14.97 -7.21 -12.56
CA VAL A 249 -16.40 -7.45 -12.55
C VAL A 249 -16.99 -7.05 -11.21
N GLU A 250 -16.29 -7.32 -10.12
CA GLU A 250 -16.74 -7.06 -8.76
C GLU A 250 -16.77 -5.58 -8.44
N VAL A 251 -15.72 -4.86 -8.85
CA VAL A 251 -15.61 -3.41 -8.63
C VAL A 251 -16.41 -2.59 -9.64
N SER A 252 -17.03 -3.24 -10.64
CA SER A 252 -17.80 -2.53 -11.67
C SER A 252 -19.09 -1.93 -11.09
N ASN A 253 -19.31 -0.65 -11.36
CA ASN A 253 -20.58 0.02 -11.06
C ASN A 253 -21.59 -0.06 -12.23
N THR A 254 -21.43 -1.05 -13.12
CA THR A 254 -22.28 -1.20 -14.31
C THR A 254 -22.66 -2.65 -14.55
N SER A 255 -23.54 -2.89 -15.52
CA SER A 255 -23.87 -4.25 -15.90
C SER A 255 -22.75 -4.85 -16.75
N VAL A 256 -22.24 -6.00 -16.33
CA VAL A 256 -21.16 -6.76 -16.96
C VAL A 256 -21.72 -7.81 -17.92
N SER A 257 -20.90 -8.23 -18.89
CA SER A 257 -21.20 -9.33 -19.80
C SER A 257 -20.44 -10.57 -19.37
N LEU A 258 -21.15 -11.56 -18.82
CA LEU A 258 -20.56 -12.81 -18.35
C LEU A 258 -20.57 -13.85 -19.47
N PHE A 259 -19.42 -14.50 -19.66
CA PHE A 259 -19.26 -15.64 -20.57
C PHE A 259 -19.30 -16.98 -19.84
N ILE A 260 -19.63 -16.96 -18.55
CA ILE A 260 -19.91 -18.14 -17.72
C ILE A 260 -21.41 -18.25 -17.44
N GLY A 261 -21.88 -19.48 -17.30
CA GLY A 261 -23.25 -19.78 -16.90
C GLY A 261 -23.48 -19.42 -15.45
N THR A 262 -24.76 -19.38 -15.08
CA THR A 262 -25.25 -19.05 -13.73
C THR A 262 -26.33 -20.06 -13.35
N GLY A 263 -26.68 -20.16 -12.07
CA GLY A 263 -27.56 -21.19 -11.53
C GLY A 263 -27.01 -22.61 -11.73
N GLU A 264 -27.84 -23.52 -12.26
CA GLU A 264 -27.45 -24.92 -12.49
C GLU A 264 -26.26 -25.11 -13.44
N ASP A 265 -26.01 -24.12 -14.30
CA ASP A 265 -24.89 -24.08 -15.26
C ASP A 265 -23.76 -23.15 -14.78
N CYS A 266 -23.67 -22.83 -13.49
CA CYS A 266 -22.59 -22.03 -12.91
C CYS A 266 -21.21 -22.56 -13.32
N ASN A 267 -20.29 -21.66 -13.65
CA ASN A 267 -18.94 -21.98 -14.15
C ASN A 267 -18.90 -22.80 -15.47
N ILE A 268 -20.00 -22.86 -16.22
CA ILE A 268 -20.01 -23.48 -17.56
C ILE A 268 -19.82 -22.39 -18.62
N PRO A 269 -18.78 -22.46 -19.47
CA PRO A 269 -18.59 -21.47 -20.53
C PRO A 269 -19.78 -21.39 -21.49
N LEU A 270 -20.24 -20.16 -21.73
CA LEU A 270 -21.32 -19.83 -22.65
C LEU A 270 -20.79 -19.33 -23.99
N LEU A 271 -21.54 -19.60 -25.06
CA LEU A 271 -21.25 -19.07 -26.40
C LEU A 271 -21.77 -17.64 -26.59
N ASP A 272 -22.91 -17.34 -25.97
CA ASP A 272 -23.53 -16.02 -25.99
C ASP A 272 -23.48 -15.47 -24.55
N PRO A 273 -22.97 -14.25 -24.32
CA PRO A 273 -22.85 -13.72 -22.98
C PRO A 273 -24.21 -13.35 -22.39
N ILE A 274 -24.30 -13.44 -21.07
CA ILE A 274 -25.43 -12.92 -20.30
C ILE A 274 -25.05 -11.57 -19.71
N VAL A 275 -25.99 -10.63 -19.67
CA VAL A 275 -25.76 -9.32 -19.07
C VAL A 275 -26.35 -9.31 -17.67
N ARG A 276 -25.53 -8.97 -16.68
CA ARG A 276 -25.92 -8.91 -15.26
C ARG A 276 -25.43 -7.65 -14.60
N ALA A 277 -26.10 -7.22 -13.54
CA ALA A 277 -25.49 -6.26 -12.63
C ALA A 277 -24.24 -6.90 -12.00
N ALA A 278 -23.15 -6.16 -11.87
CA ALA A 278 -22.03 -6.55 -11.03
C ALA A 278 -22.49 -6.82 -9.58
N PRO A 279 -21.84 -7.74 -8.86
CA PRO A 279 -22.26 -8.16 -7.52
C PRO A 279 -22.37 -6.97 -6.56
N PHE A 280 -21.34 -6.11 -6.54
CA PHE A 280 -21.29 -4.97 -5.61
C PHE A 280 -21.68 -3.63 -6.23
N MET A 281 -22.44 -3.62 -7.34
CA MET A 281 -22.86 -2.38 -8.02
C MET A 281 -23.53 -1.36 -7.08
N ALA A 282 -24.25 -1.84 -6.07
CA ALA A 282 -24.97 -0.97 -5.14
C ALA A 282 -24.07 -0.37 -4.03
N MET A 283 -22.81 -0.80 -3.95
CA MET A 283 -21.85 -0.39 -2.94
C MET A 283 -21.04 0.83 -3.38
N GLU A 284 -20.70 1.66 -2.41
CA GLU A 284 -19.86 2.85 -2.62
C GLU A 284 -18.38 2.47 -2.47
N ARG A 285 -17.46 3.23 -3.07
CA ARG A 285 -16.01 2.92 -3.00
C ARG A 285 -15.46 2.74 -1.58
N THR A 286 -15.98 3.48 -0.59
CA THR A 286 -15.55 3.36 0.81
C THR A 286 -16.02 2.07 1.50
N TRP A 287 -16.90 1.30 0.87
CA TRP A 287 -17.34 0.01 1.38
C TRP A 287 -16.30 -1.09 1.11
N PHE A 288 -15.57 -1.01 0.00
CA PHE A 288 -14.42 -1.89 -0.29
C PHE A 288 -13.22 -1.66 0.63
N LEU A 289 -13.23 -0.61 1.45
CA LEU A 289 -12.19 -0.36 2.47
C LEU A 289 -12.62 -0.81 3.87
N GLN A 290 -13.74 -1.51 3.96
CA GLN A 290 -14.25 -2.08 5.20
C GLN A 290 -14.00 -3.58 5.19
N ASP A 291 -14.13 -4.15 6.38
CA ASP A 291 -13.96 -5.57 6.68
C ASP A 291 -15.24 -5.97 7.43
N MET A 292 -16.20 -6.54 6.69
CA MET A 292 -17.57 -6.78 7.17
C MET A 292 -17.64 -7.94 8.15
N ASP A 293 -16.85 -8.99 7.91
CA ASP A 293 -16.88 -10.24 8.66
C ASP A 293 -15.76 -10.34 9.73
N ASN A 294 -14.80 -9.43 9.70
CA ASN A 294 -13.65 -9.34 10.61
C ASN A 294 -12.63 -10.45 10.46
N ASP A 295 -12.42 -10.93 9.24
CA ASP A 295 -11.35 -11.88 8.91
C ASP A 295 -10.01 -11.20 8.57
N GLY A 296 -10.03 -9.88 8.33
CA GLY A 296 -8.87 -9.05 8.02
C GLY A 296 -8.62 -8.82 6.53
N LEU A 297 -9.51 -9.29 5.66
CA LEU A 297 -9.59 -8.93 4.25
C LEU A 297 -10.57 -7.77 4.07
N ASN A 298 -10.41 -7.07 2.95
CA ASN A 298 -11.29 -5.97 2.58
C ASN A 298 -12.43 -6.51 1.73
N ASN A 299 -13.65 -6.04 1.98
CA ASN A 299 -14.83 -6.44 1.23
C ASN A 299 -14.62 -6.37 -0.29
N GLY A 300 -15.17 -7.33 -1.02
CA GLY A 300 -15.16 -7.39 -2.47
C GLY A 300 -14.03 -8.26 -3.00
N PRO A 301 -13.29 -7.84 -4.04
CA PRO A 301 -12.53 -8.74 -4.93
C PRO A 301 -11.34 -9.47 -4.30
N SER A 302 -10.99 -9.16 -3.06
CA SER A 302 -9.88 -9.82 -2.36
C SER A 302 -10.35 -10.72 -1.22
N ASP A 303 -11.66 -10.79 -1.02
CA ASP A 303 -12.31 -11.50 0.06
C ASP A 303 -13.36 -12.45 -0.53
N TRP A 304 -12.99 -13.73 -0.54
CA TRP A 304 -13.79 -14.79 -1.17
C TRP A 304 -15.19 -14.96 -0.55
N ASP A 305 -15.45 -14.48 0.67
CA ASP A 305 -16.71 -14.60 1.43
C ASP A 305 -16.98 -13.26 2.13
N THR A 306 -17.25 -12.23 1.33
CA THR A 306 -17.26 -10.82 1.77
C THR A 306 -18.17 -10.55 2.97
N ASP A 307 -19.26 -11.28 3.11
CA ASP A 307 -20.20 -11.09 4.22
C ASP A 307 -20.06 -12.13 5.37
N GLY A 308 -19.19 -13.12 5.18
CA GLY A 308 -18.79 -14.11 6.18
C GLY A 308 -19.88 -15.10 6.55
N ASP A 309 -20.84 -15.37 5.66
CA ASP A 309 -21.89 -16.35 5.90
C ASP A 309 -21.49 -17.80 5.58
N GLY A 310 -20.31 -17.97 5.00
CA GLY A 310 -19.67 -19.25 4.71
C GLY A 310 -19.83 -19.69 3.25
N MET A 311 -20.26 -18.81 2.35
CA MET A 311 -20.42 -19.09 0.93
C MET A 311 -19.51 -18.19 0.09
N PRO A 312 -18.86 -18.73 -0.95
CA PRO A 312 -18.06 -17.88 -1.81
C PRO A 312 -18.91 -16.87 -2.60
N ASP A 313 -18.46 -15.63 -2.70
CA ASP A 313 -19.16 -14.54 -3.39
C ASP A 313 -19.52 -14.92 -4.84
N GLY A 314 -18.61 -15.56 -5.57
CA GLY A 314 -18.86 -16.03 -6.92
C GLY A 314 -19.88 -17.16 -7.02
N PHE A 315 -19.98 -17.99 -5.98
CA PHE A 315 -21.08 -18.95 -5.87
C PHE A 315 -22.41 -18.23 -5.65
N GLU A 316 -22.46 -17.26 -4.76
CA GLU A 316 -23.66 -16.49 -4.47
C GLU A 316 -24.12 -15.68 -5.68
N TYR A 317 -23.19 -15.04 -6.37
CA TYR A 317 -23.45 -14.30 -7.60
C TYR A 317 -24.04 -15.19 -8.69
N CYS A 318 -23.62 -16.46 -8.76
CA CYS A 318 -24.22 -17.46 -9.63
C CYS A 318 -25.71 -17.72 -9.34
N TYR A 319 -26.17 -17.54 -8.10
CA TYR A 319 -27.57 -17.76 -7.66
C TYR A 319 -28.31 -16.46 -7.28
N SER A 320 -27.76 -15.31 -7.65
CA SER A 320 -28.30 -13.97 -7.38
C SER A 320 -29.65 -13.64 -8.04
N HIS A 321 -30.16 -14.50 -8.91
CA HIS A 321 -31.42 -14.26 -9.63
C HIS A 321 -32.47 -15.35 -9.42
N GLN A 322 -33.73 -14.93 -9.35
CA GLN A 322 -34.90 -15.80 -9.15
C GLN A 322 -34.92 -17.05 -10.02
N ASN A 323 -34.56 -16.92 -11.30
CA ASN A 323 -34.73 -18.01 -12.26
C ASN A 323 -33.70 -19.13 -12.07
N GLU A 324 -32.77 -18.94 -11.14
CA GLU A 324 -31.54 -19.70 -10.97
C GLU A 324 -31.55 -20.42 -9.63
N HIS A 325 -32.28 -19.85 -8.68
CA HIS A 325 -32.78 -20.60 -7.55
C HIS A 325 -33.66 -21.77 -8.05
N PRO A 326 -33.40 -23.03 -7.65
CA PRO A 326 -34.14 -24.20 -8.13
C PRO A 326 -35.63 -24.19 -7.80
N GLN A 327 -36.04 -23.42 -6.79
CA GLN A 327 -37.45 -23.25 -6.43
C GLN A 327 -38.09 -22.01 -7.08
N HIS A 328 -37.33 -21.24 -7.87
CA HIS A 328 -37.75 -20.01 -8.52
C HIS A 328 -38.31 -18.95 -7.56
N ASN A 329 -37.65 -18.76 -6.41
CA ASN A 329 -38.11 -17.93 -5.30
C ASN A 329 -37.17 -16.74 -5.12
N ASP A 330 -37.71 -15.52 -5.14
CA ASP A 330 -36.96 -14.26 -4.99
C ASP A 330 -36.45 -14.03 -3.56
N LEU A 331 -36.99 -14.76 -2.58
CA LEU A 331 -36.64 -14.59 -1.16
C LEU A 331 -35.49 -15.52 -0.72
N GLU A 332 -34.95 -16.30 -1.66
CA GLU A 332 -33.91 -17.31 -1.46
C GLU A 332 -32.79 -17.15 -2.51
N THR A 333 -32.66 -15.97 -3.10
CA THR A 333 -31.48 -15.61 -3.90
C THR A 333 -30.35 -15.24 -2.96
N LEU A 334 -29.12 -15.50 -3.39
CA LEU A 334 -27.89 -15.21 -2.65
C LEU A 334 -27.33 -13.85 -3.06
N ASP A 335 -26.69 -13.15 -2.15
CA ASP A 335 -26.16 -11.80 -2.36
C ASP A 335 -24.85 -11.65 -1.57
N PRO A 336 -23.68 -11.56 -2.24
CA PRO A 336 -22.34 -11.40 -1.64
C PRO A 336 -22.15 -10.31 -0.59
N ALA A 337 -23.14 -9.43 -0.39
CA ALA A 337 -23.09 -8.34 0.57
C ALA A 337 -24.17 -8.46 1.67
N ASN A 338 -24.76 -9.65 1.87
CA ASN A 338 -25.88 -9.88 2.77
C ASN A 338 -25.79 -11.21 3.53
N ALA A 339 -25.08 -11.18 4.66
CA ALA A 339 -24.82 -12.34 5.54
C ALA A 339 -26.04 -13.07 6.15
N SER A 340 -27.26 -12.71 5.75
CA SER A 340 -28.50 -13.30 6.21
C SER A 340 -29.16 -14.24 5.23
N ASP A 341 -28.69 -14.34 3.98
CA ASP A 341 -29.29 -15.20 2.96
C ASP A 341 -28.59 -16.55 2.73
N GLY A 342 -27.39 -16.79 3.26
CA GLY A 342 -26.81 -18.14 3.33
C GLY A 342 -27.34 -19.07 4.42
N TYR A 343 -28.00 -18.55 5.46
CA TYR A 343 -28.45 -19.40 6.56
C TYR A 343 -29.85 -20.00 6.35
N GLY A 344 -29.93 -21.27 5.96
CA GLY A 344 -31.17 -22.06 5.92
C GLY A 344 -31.85 -22.10 4.54
N ASP A 345 -31.04 -22.04 3.49
CA ASP A 345 -31.51 -22.24 2.13
C ASP A 345 -31.82 -23.74 1.87
N TRP A 346 -31.82 -24.16 0.62
CA TRP A 346 -32.23 -25.49 0.18
C TRP A 346 -31.22 -26.62 0.49
N ASP A 347 -30.12 -26.31 1.20
CA ASP A 347 -29.25 -27.03 2.17
C ASP A 347 -28.97 -28.55 2.11
N ASP A 348 -29.71 -29.37 1.36
CA ASP A 348 -29.37 -30.79 1.14
C ASP A 348 -28.60 -31.01 -0.20
N CYS A 349 -28.49 -29.98 -1.04
CA CYS A 349 -27.84 -30.05 -2.36
C CYS A 349 -26.55 -29.22 -2.49
N ILE A 350 -26.28 -28.30 -1.56
CA ILE A 350 -25.20 -27.31 -1.66
C ILE A 350 -23.84 -27.91 -1.32
N ASP A 351 -23.74 -28.79 -0.31
CA ASP A 351 -22.48 -29.49 -0.03
C ASP A 351 -21.98 -30.26 -1.28
N PHE A 352 -22.87 -30.78 -2.13
CA PHE A 352 -22.46 -31.39 -3.41
C PHE A 352 -22.03 -30.37 -4.48
N ARG A 353 -22.61 -29.16 -4.49
CA ARG A 353 -22.33 -28.09 -5.46
C ARG A 353 -21.11 -27.26 -5.05
N LEU A 354 -20.98 -26.87 -3.78
CA LEU A 354 -19.76 -26.32 -3.18
C LEU A 354 -18.59 -27.28 -3.36
N ASN A 355 -18.76 -28.59 -3.13
CA ASN A 355 -17.70 -29.55 -3.45
C ASN A 355 -17.35 -29.57 -4.96
N GLN A 356 -18.30 -29.32 -5.87
CA GLN A 356 -17.98 -29.17 -7.31
C GLN A 356 -17.30 -27.84 -7.65
N PHE A 357 -17.70 -26.76 -6.98
CA PHE A 357 -17.12 -25.43 -7.07
C PHE A 357 -15.66 -25.46 -6.60
N HIS A 358 -15.41 -26.01 -5.40
CA HIS A 358 -14.08 -26.20 -4.84
C HIS A 358 -13.19 -27.12 -5.71
N LEU A 359 -13.75 -28.19 -6.28
CA LEU A 359 -13.03 -29.05 -7.25
C LEU A 359 -12.72 -28.34 -8.58
N SER A 360 -13.44 -27.26 -8.91
CA SER A 360 -13.16 -26.46 -10.11
C SER A 360 -12.06 -25.42 -9.89
N LEU A 361 -11.87 -24.96 -8.64
CA LEU A 361 -10.76 -24.09 -8.23
C LEU A 361 -9.42 -24.84 -8.12
N GLU A 362 -9.45 -26.15 -7.83
CA GLU A 362 -8.24 -26.99 -7.69
C GLU A 362 -7.63 -27.51 -9.03
N ASN A 363 -8.24 -27.27 -10.19
CA ASN A 363 -7.78 -27.76 -11.51
C ASN A 363 -7.32 -26.64 -12.44
#